data_AF-A0A0E0LX48-F1
#
_entry.id   AF-A0A0E0LX48-F1
#
_cell.length_a   1.000
_cell.length_b   1.000
_cell.length_c   1.000
_cell.angle_alpha   90.00
_cell.angle_beta   90.00
_cell.angle_gamma   90.00
#
_symmetry.space_group_name_H-M   'P 1'
#
loop_
_entity.id
_entity.type
_entity.pdbx_description
1 polymer ?
#
loop_
_entity_poly.entity_id
_entity_poly.type
_entity_poly.pdbx_seq_one_letter_code
_entity_poly.pdbx_strand_id
1 'polypeptide(L)'
;MEVKKRLESLLGSGDCKRQPAATRMATPQVDNRMLGELELMGFPTACSIRALHFSGNSNLESAINWLLEHENEPDIDQLPLIPREINIECGDTPNEARNDIQGMRANAQESKPEESTAAGRQKDTSQVERELNADQNEDEVRRRIVELYKSKQDGQERERGRIRNQLQEDKRERIRAAKELTEAKRTLEENQRKRVMESRKADQEEEKKARERIRKRIEDDKAERRRRLGLPMENPVASVPTLTPMKIKPVEPAVSPEQLRDCLRNLKKNYKDDTAKVTRAFQILLKIIANIVKNPEEEKFRRIRLNNPVFKESVGSLQGGVEFLELCGFMKLTISGYLVMPKDKINMALLNAAGVEVASAMENPYFGLLSK
;
A
#
# COMPACT_ATOMS: atom_id res chain seq x y z
N MET A 1 -70.55 41.01 -20.94
CA MET A 1 -70.58 40.56 -19.54
C MET A 1 -70.30 39.05 -19.43
N GLU A 2 -69.26 38.55 -20.11
CA GLU A 2 -68.98 37.10 -20.14
C GLU A 2 -67.53 36.75 -19.73
N VAL A 3 -66.80 37.71 -19.17
CA VAL A 3 -65.41 37.50 -18.69
C VAL A 3 -65.31 37.64 -17.17
N LYS A 4 -66.25 38.33 -16.52
CA LYS A 4 -66.32 38.40 -15.04
C LYS A 4 -66.90 37.15 -14.36
N LYS A 5 -67.52 36.22 -15.10
CA LYS A 5 -68.07 34.97 -14.54
C LYS A 5 -67.10 33.78 -14.59
N ARG A 6 -65.90 33.96 -15.15
CA ARG A 6 -64.81 32.97 -15.15
C ARG A 6 -63.74 33.21 -14.07
N LEU A 7 -63.82 34.31 -13.31
CA LEU A 7 -62.84 34.63 -12.26
C LEU A 7 -63.32 34.37 -10.82
N GLU A 8 -64.58 33.96 -10.61
CA GLU A 8 -65.11 33.62 -9.26
C GLU A 8 -65.31 32.11 -9.03
N SER A 9 -64.96 31.25 -9.99
CA SER A 9 -65.03 29.77 -9.85
C SER A 9 -63.74 29.13 -9.32
N LEU A 10 -62.75 29.92 -8.90
CA LEU A 10 -61.50 29.41 -8.29
C LEU A 10 -61.26 29.96 -6.87
N LEU A 11 -62.31 30.47 -6.23
CA LEU A 11 -62.34 30.71 -4.78
C LEU A 11 -63.37 29.75 -4.17
N GLY A 12 -63.01 28.47 -4.13
CA GLY A 12 -63.76 27.41 -3.46
C GLY A 12 -62.81 26.65 -2.54
N SER A 13 -62.96 26.90 -1.25
CA SER A 13 -62.32 26.27 -0.09
C SER A 13 -61.73 24.88 -0.34
N GLY A 14 -60.41 24.80 -0.36
CA GLY A 14 -59.66 23.56 -0.24
C GLY A 14 -58.73 23.69 0.95
N ASP A 15 -59.01 22.93 2.01
CA ASP A 15 -58.13 22.70 3.16
C ASP A 15 -56.65 22.70 2.77
N CYS A 16 -55.90 23.71 3.23
CA CYS A 16 -54.44 23.65 3.26
C CYS A 16 -54.02 22.61 4.31
N LYS A 17 -54.12 21.33 3.97
CA LYS A 17 -53.27 20.31 4.58
C LYS A 17 -51.83 20.77 4.35
N ARG A 18 -51.13 21.08 5.44
CA ARG A 18 -49.67 21.23 5.50
C ARG A 18 -49.03 20.19 4.61
N GLN A 19 -48.44 20.62 3.50
CA GLN A 19 -47.45 19.79 2.81
C GLN A 19 -46.16 19.83 3.63
N PRO A 20 -45.55 18.68 3.92
CA PRO A 20 -44.30 18.63 4.68
C PRO A 20 -43.18 19.31 3.90
N ALA A 21 -42.32 20.04 4.62
CA ALA A 21 -41.11 20.64 4.09
C ALA A 21 -40.34 19.61 3.26
N ALA A 22 -40.06 19.93 1.99
CA ALA A 22 -39.22 19.09 1.16
C ALA A 22 -37.83 18.99 1.80
N THR A 23 -37.52 17.83 2.38
CA THR A 23 -36.21 17.56 2.97
C THR A 23 -35.19 17.45 1.85
N ARG A 24 -34.40 18.49 1.62
CA ARG A 24 -33.21 18.41 0.77
C ARG A 24 -32.07 17.85 1.61
N MET A 25 -31.56 16.69 1.21
CA MET A 25 -30.34 16.13 1.79
C MET A 25 -29.14 16.92 1.26
N ALA A 26 -28.40 17.57 2.14
CA ALA A 26 -27.19 18.32 1.81
C ALA A 26 -26.06 17.95 2.77
N THR A 27 -24.82 18.03 2.29
CA THR A 27 -23.64 17.83 3.14
C THR A 27 -23.56 18.92 4.21
N PRO A 28 -23.17 18.58 5.45
CA PRO A 28 -23.00 19.57 6.51
C PRO A 28 -21.90 20.58 6.12
N GLN A 29 -22.12 21.85 6.42
CA GLN A 29 -21.09 22.87 6.27
C GLN A 29 -20.05 22.68 7.39
N VAL A 30 -18.81 22.41 7.00
CA VAL A 30 -17.65 22.25 7.89
C VAL A 30 -16.57 23.25 7.50
N ASP A 31 -15.66 23.57 8.42
CA ASP A 31 -14.54 24.48 8.14
C ASP A 31 -13.56 23.83 7.16
N ASN A 32 -13.37 24.48 6.00
CA ASN A 32 -12.48 24.01 4.94
C ASN A 32 -11.01 23.94 5.36
N ARG A 33 -10.59 24.74 6.35
CA ARG A 33 -9.20 24.74 6.84
C ARG A 33 -8.91 23.47 7.65
N MET A 34 -9.78 23.13 8.59
CA MET A 34 -9.64 21.92 9.41
C MET A 34 -9.85 20.65 8.57
N LEU A 35 -10.75 20.71 7.58
CA LEU A 35 -10.93 19.63 6.63
C LEU A 35 -9.64 19.34 5.85
N GLY A 36 -8.97 20.38 5.33
CA GLY A 36 -7.70 20.24 4.62
C GLY A 36 -6.57 19.69 5.51
N GLU A 37 -6.53 20.05 6.79
CA GLU A 37 -5.54 19.51 7.74
C GLU A 37 -5.76 18.01 8.01
N LEU A 38 -7.01 17.55 8.13
CA LEU A 38 -7.34 16.13 8.28
C LEU A 38 -7.05 15.33 7.00
N GLU A 39 -7.30 15.90 5.83
CA GLU A 39 -6.93 15.30 4.54
C GLU A 39 -5.40 15.17 4.39
N LEU A 40 -4.64 16.18 4.85
CA LEU A 40 -3.18 16.13 4.88
C LEU A 40 -2.63 15.05 5.83
N MET A 41 -3.36 14.74 6.91
CA MET A 41 -3.04 13.63 7.81
C MET A 41 -3.43 12.24 7.24
N GLY A 42 -4.11 12.21 6.09
CA GLY A 42 -4.47 11.00 5.37
C GLY A 42 -5.85 10.43 5.70
N PHE A 43 -6.71 11.18 6.41
CA PHE A 43 -8.09 10.78 6.66
C PHE A 43 -8.98 11.06 5.44
N PRO A 44 -9.87 10.13 5.04
CA PRO A 44 -10.80 10.35 3.93
C PRO A 44 -11.72 11.56 4.16
N THR A 45 -11.97 12.36 3.12
CA THR A 45 -12.81 13.56 3.17
C THR A 45 -14.19 13.31 3.77
N ALA A 46 -14.83 12.18 3.45
CA ALA A 46 -16.13 11.80 3.97
C ALA A 46 -16.12 11.63 5.51
N CYS A 47 -15.10 10.95 6.02
CA CYS A 47 -14.88 10.72 7.45
C CYS A 47 -14.57 12.03 8.18
N SER A 48 -13.70 12.85 7.60
CA SER A 48 -13.30 14.15 8.15
C SER A 48 -14.49 15.12 8.26
N ILE A 49 -15.36 15.18 7.24
CA ILE A 49 -16.60 15.98 7.28
C ILE A 49 -17.53 15.49 8.41
N ARG A 50 -17.67 14.16 8.57
CA ARG A 50 -18.51 13.57 9.62
C ARG A 50 -17.95 13.88 11.01
N ALA A 51 -16.64 13.73 11.19
CA ALA A 51 -15.96 14.02 12.44
C ALA A 51 -16.06 15.49 12.85
N LEU A 52 -15.85 16.41 11.89
CA LEU A 52 -15.98 17.85 12.12
C LEU A 52 -17.43 18.26 12.45
N HIS A 53 -18.41 17.58 11.86
CA HIS A 53 -19.81 17.80 12.18
C HIS A 53 -20.17 17.36 13.61
N PHE A 54 -19.74 16.16 14.03
CA PHE A 54 -20.04 15.65 15.38
C PHE A 54 -19.17 16.28 16.47
N SER A 55 -17.97 16.76 16.14
CA SER A 55 -17.13 17.55 17.05
C SER A 55 -17.59 19.01 17.16
N GLY A 56 -18.54 19.45 16.33
CA GLY A 56 -19.08 20.82 16.35
C GLY A 56 -18.12 21.89 15.83
N ASN A 57 -17.15 21.51 14.97
CA ASN A 57 -16.12 22.40 14.42
C ASN A 57 -15.32 23.19 15.50
N SER A 58 -15.16 22.66 16.71
CA SER A 58 -14.53 23.42 17.81
C SER A 58 -13.00 23.37 17.79
N ASN A 59 -12.40 22.26 17.39
CA ASN A 59 -10.95 22.07 17.31
C ASN A 59 -10.59 20.85 16.41
N LEU A 60 -9.33 20.77 15.99
CA LEU A 60 -8.82 19.67 15.17
C LEU A 60 -8.68 18.36 15.96
N GLU A 61 -8.16 18.45 17.19
CA GLU A 61 -7.86 17.27 18.02
C GLU A 61 -9.10 16.49 18.45
N SER A 62 -10.23 17.15 18.73
CA SER A 62 -11.50 16.47 19.02
C SER A 62 -12.10 15.83 17.78
N ALA A 63 -11.85 16.37 16.58
CA ALA A 63 -12.22 15.69 15.33
C ALA A 63 -11.38 14.41 15.13
N ILE A 64 -10.07 14.48 15.41
CA ILE A 64 -9.18 13.30 15.36
C ILE A 64 -9.58 12.27 16.43
N ASN A 65 -9.88 12.70 17.66
CA ASN A 65 -10.31 11.81 18.73
C ASN A 65 -11.63 11.09 18.36
N TRP A 66 -12.57 11.82 17.76
CA TRP A 66 -13.81 11.22 17.27
C TRP A 66 -13.55 10.20 16.15
N LEU A 67 -12.64 10.48 15.22
CA LEU A 67 -12.24 9.53 14.17
C LEU A 67 -11.62 8.25 14.75
N LEU A 68 -10.74 8.37 15.75
CA LEU A 68 -10.08 7.24 16.40
C LEU A 68 -11.07 6.36 17.19
N GLU A 69 -12.03 6.99 17.86
CA GLU A 69 -13.06 6.27 18.62
C GLU A 69 -14.04 5.51 17.70
N HIS A 70 -14.19 5.95 16.45
CA HIS A 70 -15.16 5.40 15.51
C HIS A 70 -14.53 4.66 14.32
N GLU A 71 -13.20 4.43 14.29
CA GLU A 71 -12.42 3.83 13.18
C GLU A 71 -12.92 2.45 12.70
N ASN A 72 -13.68 1.72 13.53
CA ASN A 72 -14.14 0.36 13.23
C ASN A 72 -15.61 0.26 12.75
N GLU A 73 -16.32 1.37 12.58
CA GLU A 73 -17.65 1.32 11.97
C GLU A 73 -17.57 1.08 10.44
N PRO A 74 -18.30 0.11 9.88
CA PRO A 74 -18.24 -0.23 8.45
C PRO A 74 -18.84 0.85 7.52
N ASP A 75 -19.32 1.97 8.07
CA ASP A 75 -20.09 3.02 7.37
C ASP A 75 -19.46 4.42 7.46
N ILE A 76 -18.20 4.53 7.90
CA ILE A 76 -17.54 5.84 8.12
C ILE A 76 -17.22 6.53 6.78
N ASP A 77 -16.94 5.75 5.73
CA ASP A 77 -16.63 6.26 4.38
C ASP A 77 -17.87 6.77 3.62
N GLN A 78 -19.09 6.60 4.15
CA GLN A 78 -20.31 7.12 3.53
C GLN A 78 -20.58 8.57 3.98
N LEU A 79 -20.79 9.45 2.98
CA LEU A 79 -21.15 10.85 3.19
C LEU A 79 -22.43 10.94 4.03
N PRO A 80 -22.41 11.53 5.25
CA PRO A 80 -23.60 11.63 6.06
C PRO A 80 -24.60 12.61 5.42
N LEU A 81 -25.78 12.12 5.07
CA LEU A 81 -26.89 12.94 4.60
C LEU A 81 -27.71 13.39 5.81
N ILE A 82 -27.76 14.69 6.09
CA ILE A 82 -28.48 15.24 7.24
C ILE A 82 -29.60 16.18 6.74
N PRO A 83 -30.84 16.07 7.28
CA PRO A 83 -31.91 17.02 7.00
C PRO A 83 -31.55 18.44 7.45
N ARG A 84 -31.59 19.43 6.56
CA ARG A 84 -31.55 20.86 6.91
C ARG A 84 -32.95 21.47 6.79
N GLU A 85 -33.45 22.09 7.86
CA GLU A 85 -34.56 23.04 7.80
C GLU A 85 -34.01 24.39 7.33
N ILE A 86 -34.53 24.92 6.22
CA ILE A 86 -34.20 26.25 5.73
C ILE A 86 -35.46 27.11 5.93
N ASN A 87 -35.43 28.05 6.87
CA ASN A 87 -36.37 29.15 6.88
C ASN A 87 -36.05 30.05 5.68
N ILE A 88 -36.85 29.93 4.63
CA ILE A 88 -36.85 30.88 3.52
C ILE A 88 -37.64 32.09 4.00
N GLU A 89 -36.96 33.08 4.57
CA GLU A 89 -37.49 34.44 4.63
C GLU A 89 -37.26 35.11 3.27
N CYS A 90 -38.37 35.59 2.70
CA CYS A 90 -38.44 36.40 1.50
C CYS A 90 -38.80 37.84 1.93
N GLY A 91 -38.05 38.82 1.41
CA GLY A 91 -38.26 40.27 1.59
C GLY A 91 -37.23 40.88 2.57
N ASP A 92 -36.44 41.91 2.27
CA ASP A 92 -36.51 42.94 1.24
C ASP A 92 -35.10 43.44 0.86
N THR A 93 -34.96 43.96 -0.37
CA THR A 93 -33.80 44.79 -0.79
C THR A 93 -33.97 46.21 -0.23
N PRO A 94 -32.90 46.97 0.07
CA PRO A 94 -32.19 47.74 -0.97
C PRO A 94 -30.68 48.02 -0.73
N ASN A 95 -29.96 48.21 -1.84
CA ASN A 95 -28.69 48.96 -1.99
C ASN A 95 -27.44 48.48 -1.23
N GLU A 96 -26.51 47.85 -1.95
CA GLU A 96 -25.17 48.36 -2.26
C GLU A 96 -24.33 47.27 -2.95
N ALA A 97 -23.32 47.68 -3.73
CA ALA A 97 -22.37 46.84 -4.46
C ALA A 97 -22.87 46.19 -5.77
N ARG A 98 -23.24 47.05 -6.74
CA ARG A 98 -22.86 46.82 -8.14
C ARG A 98 -21.50 47.48 -8.37
N ASN A 99 -20.44 46.68 -8.43
CA ASN A 99 -19.21 47.01 -9.15
C ASN A 99 -18.57 45.71 -9.62
N ASP A 100 -17.89 45.79 -10.77
CA ASP A 100 -17.02 44.77 -11.36
C ASP A 100 -17.62 43.84 -12.44
N ILE A 101 -18.37 44.40 -13.40
CA ILE A 101 -18.32 43.94 -14.81
C ILE A 101 -18.49 45.16 -15.73
N GLN A 102 -17.43 45.97 -15.91
CA GLN A 102 -17.35 46.89 -17.07
C GLN A 102 -15.90 47.36 -17.29
N GLY A 103 -15.13 46.58 -18.05
CA GLY A 103 -13.75 46.93 -18.38
C GLY A 103 -13.29 46.24 -19.64
N MET A 104 -13.93 46.54 -20.79
CA MET A 104 -13.41 46.39 -22.16
C MET A 104 -14.53 46.67 -23.19
N ARG A 105 -15.03 47.91 -23.22
CA ARG A 105 -15.76 48.44 -24.39
C ARG A 105 -15.66 49.96 -24.44
N ALA A 106 -14.44 50.45 -24.59
CA ALA A 106 -14.15 51.82 -24.95
C ALA A 106 -13.08 51.78 -26.02
N ASN A 107 -13.50 51.97 -27.28
CA ASN A 107 -12.76 52.44 -28.45
C ASN A 107 -13.58 52.11 -29.70
N ALA A 108 -14.76 52.73 -29.78
CA ALA A 108 -15.51 52.82 -31.01
C ALA A 108 -16.21 54.19 -31.01
N GLN A 109 -15.65 55.09 -31.82
CA GLN A 109 -16.20 56.37 -32.27
C GLN A 109 -16.20 57.52 -31.26
N GLU A 110 -15.27 58.46 -31.46
CA GLU A 110 -15.61 59.88 -31.56
C GLU A 110 -14.49 60.64 -32.30
N SER A 111 -14.77 61.00 -33.56
CA SER A 111 -14.28 62.24 -34.19
C SER A 111 -15.01 62.40 -35.54
N LYS A 112 -16.07 63.22 -35.53
CA LYS A 112 -16.67 63.82 -36.73
C LYS A 112 -16.25 65.31 -36.80
N PRO A 113 -16.42 65.97 -37.96
CA PRO A 113 -15.38 66.77 -38.61
C PRO A 113 -15.44 68.26 -38.24
N GLU A 114 -14.31 68.94 -38.38
CA GLU A 114 -14.25 70.40 -38.42
C GLU A 114 -14.15 70.87 -39.89
N GLU A 115 -15.10 71.71 -40.27
CA GLU A 115 -15.17 72.42 -41.54
C GLU A 115 -14.39 73.74 -41.42
N SER A 116 -13.49 74.02 -42.35
CA SER A 116 -13.01 75.39 -42.60
C SER A 116 -12.52 75.53 -44.05
N THR A 117 -13.04 76.59 -44.64
CA THR A 117 -12.97 77.12 -46.01
C THR A 117 -11.56 77.31 -46.59
N ALA A 118 -11.39 77.01 -47.89
CA ALA A 118 -10.61 77.84 -48.83
C ALA A 118 -10.89 77.42 -50.29
N ALA A 119 -11.15 78.44 -51.12
CA ALA A 119 -11.53 78.31 -52.52
C ALA A 119 -10.39 77.83 -53.45
N GLY A 120 -10.77 77.18 -54.55
CA GLY A 120 -10.05 77.33 -55.82
C GLY A 120 -9.72 76.06 -56.61
N ARG A 121 -10.43 75.91 -57.73
CA ARG A 121 -9.88 75.54 -59.05
C ARG A 121 -9.73 74.05 -59.41
N GLN A 122 -10.68 73.62 -60.27
CA GLN A 122 -10.56 72.73 -61.44
C GLN A 122 -9.52 71.60 -61.41
N LYS A 123 -9.99 70.35 -61.46
CA LYS A 123 -9.63 69.41 -62.54
C LYS A 123 -10.48 68.14 -62.46
N ASP A 124 -11.20 67.88 -63.55
CA ASP A 124 -11.77 66.59 -63.89
C ASP A 124 -10.64 65.57 -64.05
N THR A 125 -10.46 64.72 -63.04
CA THR A 125 -9.74 63.45 -63.18
C THR A 125 -10.53 62.38 -62.43
N SER A 126 -11.14 61.50 -63.24
CA SER A 126 -11.34 60.06 -63.01
C SER A 126 -12.04 59.63 -61.70
N GLN A 127 -13.38 59.67 -61.72
CA GLN A 127 -14.24 58.95 -60.77
C GLN A 127 -13.94 57.43 -60.72
N VAL A 128 -13.49 56.85 -61.85
CA VAL A 128 -13.11 55.44 -62.00
C VAL A 128 -11.81 55.09 -61.24
N GLU A 129 -10.87 56.02 -61.07
CA GLU A 129 -9.64 55.75 -60.30
C GLU A 129 -9.89 55.77 -58.79
N ARG A 130 -10.91 56.49 -58.29
CA ARG A 130 -11.26 56.50 -56.86
C ARG A 130 -11.98 55.23 -56.43
N GLU A 131 -12.81 54.66 -57.29
CA GLU A 131 -13.55 53.41 -57.03
C GLU A 131 -12.61 52.19 -57.06
N LEU A 132 -11.67 52.12 -58.02
CA LEU A 132 -10.65 51.06 -58.07
C LEU A 132 -9.67 51.09 -56.89
N ASN A 133 -9.32 52.28 -56.38
CA ASN A 133 -8.46 52.42 -55.20
C ASN A 133 -9.20 52.17 -53.88
N ALA A 134 -10.53 52.36 -53.82
CA ALA A 134 -11.33 52.06 -52.63
C ALA A 134 -11.54 50.54 -52.46
N ASP A 135 -11.85 49.83 -53.55
CA ASP A 135 -12.01 48.36 -53.54
C ASP A 135 -10.68 47.64 -53.19
N GLN A 136 -9.56 48.13 -53.71
CA GLN A 136 -8.22 47.62 -53.33
C GLN A 136 -7.92 47.81 -51.84
N ASN A 137 -8.38 48.91 -51.24
CA ASN A 137 -8.18 49.21 -49.82
C ASN A 137 -9.09 48.34 -48.93
N GLU A 138 -10.31 48.02 -49.37
CA GLU A 138 -11.19 47.08 -48.68
C GLU A 138 -10.63 45.64 -48.69
N ASP A 139 -10.08 45.18 -49.81
CA ASP A 139 -9.44 43.87 -49.92
C ASP A 139 -8.16 43.78 -49.06
N GLU A 140 -7.39 44.87 -48.99
CA GLU A 140 -6.23 45.00 -48.07
C GLU A 140 -6.67 44.82 -46.60
N VAL A 141 -7.76 45.49 -46.19
CA VAL A 141 -8.32 45.40 -44.84
C VAL A 141 -8.86 43.99 -44.56
N ARG A 142 -9.55 43.35 -45.51
CA ARG A 142 -10.03 41.96 -45.38
C ARG A 142 -8.86 40.98 -45.20
N ARG A 143 -7.78 41.12 -45.99
CA ARG A 143 -6.55 40.32 -45.84
C ARG A 143 -5.93 40.50 -44.46
N ARG A 144 -5.82 41.73 -43.97
CA ARG A 144 -5.27 42.05 -42.64
C ARG A 144 -6.09 41.44 -41.50
N ILE A 145 -7.42 41.45 -41.62
CA ILE A 145 -8.32 40.82 -40.64
C ILE A 145 -8.11 39.30 -40.62
N VAL A 146 -8.04 38.64 -41.78
CA VAL A 146 -7.79 37.19 -41.88
C VAL A 146 -6.41 36.82 -41.32
N GLU A 147 -5.38 37.62 -41.61
CA GLU A 147 -4.04 37.45 -41.04
C GLU A 147 -4.04 37.55 -39.51
N LEU A 148 -4.76 38.52 -38.94
CA LEU A 148 -4.88 38.66 -37.49
C LEU A 148 -5.56 37.44 -36.85
N TYR A 149 -6.64 36.92 -37.46
CA TYR A 149 -7.30 35.70 -36.97
C TYR A 149 -6.40 34.46 -37.06
N LYS A 150 -5.67 34.29 -38.17
CA LYS A 150 -4.72 33.20 -38.36
C LYS A 150 -3.55 33.29 -37.38
N SER A 151 -2.97 34.47 -37.23
CA SER A 151 -1.89 34.74 -36.26
C SER A 151 -2.34 34.49 -34.81
N LYS A 152 -3.59 34.84 -34.47
CA LYS A 152 -4.19 34.56 -33.15
C LYS A 152 -4.41 33.06 -32.93
N GLN A 153 -4.89 32.31 -33.93
CA GLN A 153 -5.02 30.85 -33.86
C GLN A 153 -3.66 30.18 -33.70
N ASP A 154 -2.67 30.54 -34.52
CA ASP A 154 -1.31 30.02 -34.45
C ASP A 154 -0.66 30.33 -33.09
N GLY A 155 -0.88 31.53 -32.55
CA GLY A 155 -0.43 31.92 -31.22
C GLY A 155 -1.05 31.06 -30.11
N GLN A 156 -2.38 30.84 -30.17
CA GLN A 156 -3.07 29.96 -29.23
C GLN A 156 -2.62 28.50 -29.34
N GLU A 157 -2.37 28.00 -30.54
CA GLU A 157 -1.90 26.63 -30.75
C GLU A 157 -0.47 26.43 -30.23
N ARG A 158 0.43 27.40 -30.47
CA ARG A 158 1.77 27.40 -29.87
C ARG A 158 1.72 27.41 -28.35
N GLU A 159 0.85 28.22 -27.76
CA GLU A 159 0.71 28.29 -26.30
C GLU A 159 0.16 26.98 -25.72
N ARG A 160 -0.85 26.38 -26.37
CA ARG A 160 -1.33 25.03 -26.02
C ARG A 160 -0.24 23.96 -26.18
N GLY A 161 0.61 24.08 -27.20
CA GLY A 161 1.77 23.22 -27.41
C GLY A 161 2.79 23.33 -26.27
N ARG A 162 3.09 24.54 -25.80
CA ARG A 162 3.96 24.79 -24.65
C ARG A 162 3.40 24.15 -23.38
N ILE A 163 2.13 24.39 -23.07
CA ILE A 163 1.46 23.81 -21.90
C ILE A 163 1.49 22.28 -21.97
N ARG A 164 1.24 21.68 -23.15
CA ARG A 164 1.31 20.23 -23.35
C ARG A 164 2.72 19.68 -23.10
N ASN A 165 3.73 20.33 -23.64
CA ASN A 165 5.13 19.92 -23.47
C ASN A 165 5.55 20.02 -22.00
N GLN A 166 5.19 21.11 -21.33
CA GLN A 166 5.49 21.33 -19.91
C GLN A 166 4.81 20.26 -19.03
N LEU A 167 3.54 19.95 -19.27
CA LEU A 167 2.85 18.84 -18.59
C LEU A 167 3.51 17.48 -18.84
N GLN A 168 4.11 17.26 -20.02
CA GLN A 168 4.80 16.03 -20.33
C GLN A 168 6.15 15.94 -19.62
N GLU A 169 6.87 17.05 -19.51
CA GLU A 169 8.11 17.17 -18.73
C GLU A 169 7.85 16.96 -17.25
N ASP A 170 6.86 17.65 -16.66
CA ASP A 170 6.48 17.49 -15.26
C ASP A 170 6.10 16.04 -14.94
N LYS A 171 5.35 15.37 -15.83
CA LYS A 171 5.03 13.95 -15.68
C LYS A 171 6.28 13.08 -15.68
N ARG A 172 7.24 13.35 -16.58
CA ARG A 172 8.51 12.60 -16.66
C ARG A 172 9.37 12.84 -15.42
N GLU A 173 9.44 14.08 -14.93
CA GLU A 173 10.17 14.44 -13.72
C GLU A 173 9.56 13.77 -12.48
N ARG A 174 8.23 13.78 -12.35
CA ARG A 174 7.55 13.06 -11.26
C ARG A 174 7.85 11.57 -11.27
N ILE A 175 7.86 10.94 -12.45
CA ILE A 175 8.22 9.52 -12.59
C ILE A 175 9.69 9.29 -12.22
N ARG A 176 10.59 10.19 -12.64
CA ARG A 176 12.01 10.11 -12.31
C ARG A 176 12.24 10.25 -10.80
N ALA A 177 11.67 11.28 -10.18
CA ALA A 177 11.75 11.54 -8.75
C ALA A 177 11.17 10.38 -7.93
N ALA A 178 10.03 9.80 -8.35
CA ALA A 178 9.46 8.64 -7.69
C ALA A 178 10.39 7.42 -7.76
N LYS A 179 11.02 7.18 -8.92
CA LYS A 179 12.01 6.09 -9.09
C LYS A 179 13.23 6.32 -8.18
N GLU A 180 13.81 7.51 -8.23
CA GLU A 180 14.96 7.88 -7.40
C GLU A 180 14.65 7.75 -5.91
N LEU A 181 13.46 8.13 -5.45
CA LEU A 181 13.05 7.98 -4.05
C LEU A 181 12.96 6.50 -3.64
N THR A 182 12.41 5.64 -4.51
CA THR A 182 12.36 4.19 -4.25
C THR A 182 13.73 3.53 -4.27
N GLU A 183 14.63 3.98 -5.14
CA GLU A 183 16.02 3.52 -5.20
C GLU A 183 16.83 3.97 -4.00
N ALA A 184 16.70 5.24 -3.58
CA ALA A 184 17.29 5.75 -2.35
C ALA A 184 16.81 4.98 -1.11
N LYS A 185 15.51 4.63 -1.05
CA LYS A 185 14.98 3.78 0.03
C LYS A 185 15.60 2.38 0.01
N ARG A 186 15.74 1.77 -1.17
CA ARG A 186 16.36 0.44 -1.32
C ARG A 186 17.83 0.43 -0.91
N THR A 187 18.60 1.45 -1.29
CA THR A 187 20.02 1.58 -0.93
C THR A 187 20.19 1.82 0.57
N LEU A 188 19.34 2.65 1.19
CA LEU A 188 19.34 2.84 2.64
C LEU A 188 19.03 1.53 3.39
N GLU A 189 18.03 0.78 2.95
CA GLU A 189 17.67 -0.52 3.53
C GLU A 189 18.81 -1.54 3.36
N GLU A 190 19.44 -1.60 2.18
CA GLU A 190 20.59 -2.48 1.94
C GLU A 190 21.78 -2.11 2.83
N ASN A 191 22.04 -0.81 3.03
CA ASN A 191 23.08 -0.33 3.93
C ASN A 191 22.78 -0.68 5.39
N GLN A 192 21.53 -0.58 5.83
CA GLN A 192 21.11 -1.03 7.16
C GLN A 192 21.34 -2.54 7.33
N ARG A 193 20.94 -3.35 6.34
CA ARG A 193 21.17 -4.80 6.35
C ARG A 193 22.66 -5.14 6.39
N LYS A 194 23.49 -4.43 5.62
CA LYS A 194 24.95 -4.59 5.63
C LYS A 194 25.54 -4.30 7.01
N ARG A 195 25.15 -3.19 7.65
CA ARG A 195 25.61 -2.85 9.02
C ARG A 195 25.25 -3.92 10.05
N VAL A 196 24.03 -4.46 9.99
CA VAL A 196 23.59 -5.54 10.90
C VAL A 196 24.39 -6.82 10.67
N MET A 197 24.61 -7.20 9.41
CA MET A 197 25.39 -8.40 9.08
C MET A 197 26.86 -8.27 9.48
N GLU A 198 27.45 -7.09 9.27
CA GLU A 198 28.82 -6.78 9.68
C GLU A 198 28.97 -6.78 11.20
N SER A 199 28.03 -6.18 11.94
CA SER A 199 27.98 -6.26 13.41
C SER A 199 27.93 -7.72 13.88
N ARG A 200 27.01 -8.53 13.33
CA ARG A 200 26.92 -9.97 13.70
C ARG A 200 28.20 -10.73 13.40
N LYS A 201 28.89 -10.40 12.31
CA LYS A 201 30.16 -11.04 11.95
C LYS A 201 31.27 -10.62 12.91
N ALA A 202 31.32 -9.34 13.30
CA ALA A 202 32.26 -8.83 14.29
C ALA A 202 32.03 -9.49 15.66
N ASP A 203 30.78 -9.56 16.13
CA ASP A 203 30.40 -10.21 17.39
C ASP A 203 30.81 -11.69 17.38
N GLN A 204 30.56 -12.41 16.28
CA GLN A 204 30.99 -13.80 16.13
C GLN A 204 32.51 -13.95 16.13
N GLU A 205 33.25 -13.03 15.52
CA GLU A 205 34.71 -13.05 15.51
C GLU A 205 35.30 -12.73 16.90
N GLU A 206 34.71 -11.78 17.61
CA GLU A 206 35.06 -11.47 18.98
C GLU A 206 34.75 -12.63 19.93
N GLU A 207 33.59 -13.28 19.79
CA GLU A 207 33.24 -14.47 20.57
C GLU A 207 34.21 -15.62 20.27
N LYS A 208 34.61 -15.83 19.02
CA LYS A 208 35.63 -16.83 18.65
C LYS A 208 36.98 -16.51 19.30
N LYS A 209 37.44 -15.25 19.23
CA LYS A 209 38.66 -14.79 19.89
C LYS A 209 38.57 -14.97 21.41
N ALA A 210 37.43 -14.69 22.02
CA ALA A 210 37.19 -14.89 23.45
C ALA A 210 37.24 -16.39 23.83
N ARG A 211 36.58 -17.26 23.03
CA ARG A 211 36.62 -18.71 23.19
C ARG A 211 38.04 -19.26 23.07
N GLU A 212 38.83 -18.77 22.11
CA GLU A 212 40.24 -19.15 21.96
C GLU A 212 41.09 -18.71 23.15
N ARG A 213 40.87 -17.50 23.69
CA ARG A 213 41.53 -17.03 24.91
C ARG A 213 41.21 -17.93 26.11
N ILE A 214 39.95 -18.33 26.28
CA ILE A 214 39.53 -19.26 27.35
C ILE A 214 40.19 -20.62 27.15
N ARG A 215 40.17 -21.16 25.92
CA ARG A 215 40.80 -22.45 25.60
C ARG A 215 42.28 -22.44 25.95
N LYS A 216 43.00 -21.39 25.55
CA LYS A 216 44.42 -21.23 25.86
C LYS A 216 44.65 -21.18 27.37
N ARG A 217 43.82 -20.43 28.11
CA ARG A 217 43.91 -20.34 29.57
C ARG A 217 43.64 -21.68 30.27
N ILE A 218 42.73 -22.50 29.75
CA ILE A 218 42.48 -23.85 30.25
C ILE A 218 43.68 -24.77 29.95
N GLU A 219 44.27 -24.66 28.76
CA GLU A 219 45.46 -25.43 28.39
C GLU A 219 46.66 -25.07 29.26
N ASP A 220 46.90 -23.79 29.51
CA ASP A 220 47.96 -23.29 30.38
C ASP A 220 47.75 -23.76 31.84
N ASP A 221 46.53 -23.64 32.39
CA ASP A 221 46.21 -24.12 33.75
C ASP A 221 46.30 -25.66 33.86
N LYS A 222 45.91 -26.38 32.80
CA LYS A 222 46.09 -27.83 32.71
C LYS A 222 47.57 -28.21 32.67
N ALA A 223 48.38 -27.47 31.91
CA ALA A 223 49.82 -27.69 31.81
C ALA A 223 50.54 -27.33 33.12
N GLU A 224 50.13 -26.26 33.80
CA GLU A 224 50.65 -25.84 35.09
C GLU A 224 50.33 -26.86 36.19
N ARG A 225 49.08 -27.35 36.26
CA ARG A 225 48.71 -28.46 37.15
C ARG A 225 49.50 -29.73 36.84
N ARG A 226 49.72 -30.05 35.56
CA ARG A 226 50.54 -31.20 35.15
C ARG A 226 52.00 -31.05 35.55
N ARG A 227 52.59 -29.84 35.44
CA ARG A 227 53.93 -29.53 35.95
C ARG A 227 54.01 -29.64 37.47
N ARG A 228 53.02 -29.11 38.18
CA ARG A 228 52.96 -29.15 39.67
C ARG A 228 52.82 -30.58 40.21
N LEU A 229 52.18 -31.47 39.46
CA LEU A 229 52.04 -32.89 39.79
C LEU A 229 53.22 -33.76 39.31
N GLY A 230 54.20 -33.20 38.60
CA GLY A 230 55.44 -33.92 38.23
C GLY A 230 55.28 -35.01 37.16
N LEU A 231 54.24 -34.99 36.31
CA LEU A 231 54.06 -36.00 35.26
C LEU A 231 54.89 -35.70 33.99
N PRO A 232 55.60 -36.69 33.40
CA PRO A 232 56.31 -36.53 32.12
C PRO A 232 55.36 -36.29 30.94
N MET A 233 55.88 -35.69 29.88
CA MET A 233 55.19 -35.41 28.62
C MET A 233 54.77 -36.71 27.92
N GLU A 234 53.47 -36.91 27.68
CA GLU A 234 52.98 -38.03 26.87
C GLU A 234 52.91 -37.63 25.40
N ASN A 235 53.58 -38.41 24.56
CA ASN A 235 53.32 -38.48 23.13
C ASN A 235 52.06 -39.33 22.87
N PRO A 236 51.27 -39.05 21.82
CA PRO A 236 50.02 -39.74 21.58
C PRO A 236 50.31 -41.11 20.92
N VAL A 237 50.48 -42.16 21.72
CA VAL A 237 50.42 -43.55 21.23
C VAL A 237 49.66 -44.44 22.22
N ALA A 238 48.46 -44.84 21.77
CA ALA A 238 47.73 -46.07 22.05
C ALA A 238 47.57 -46.64 23.50
N SER A 239 46.28 -46.71 23.88
CA SER A 239 45.56 -47.84 24.52
C SER A 239 45.84 -48.24 25.98
N VAL A 240 44.80 -48.09 26.82
CA VAL A 240 44.43 -49.05 27.87
C VAL A 240 42.90 -49.27 27.82
N PRO A 241 42.40 -50.52 27.81
CA PRO A 241 40.97 -50.81 27.78
C PRO A 241 40.38 -50.59 29.18
N THR A 242 39.55 -49.55 29.31
CA THR A 242 38.75 -49.33 30.51
C THR A 242 37.39 -49.98 30.34
N LEU A 243 37.08 -50.79 31.34
CA LEU A 243 35.89 -51.60 31.55
C LEU A 243 34.60 -50.91 31.14
N THR A 244 33.80 -51.67 30.38
CA THR A 244 32.43 -51.37 29.98
C THR A 244 31.56 -50.98 31.17
N PRO A 245 30.96 -49.77 31.20
CA PRO A 245 29.73 -49.57 31.94
C PRO A 245 28.60 -50.19 31.13
N MET A 246 27.80 -51.00 31.82
CA MET A 246 26.59 -51.62 31.31
C MET A 246 25.74 -50.62 30.52
N LYS A 247 25.48 -51.00 29.27
CA LYS A 247 24.62 -50.31 28.32
C LYS A 247 23.16 -50.48 28.78
N ILE A 248 22.73 -49.66 29.74
CA ILE A 248 21.30 -49.40 29.92
C ILE A 248 20.92 -48.59 28.68
N LYS A 249 20.35 -49.27 27.67
CA LYS A 249 19.71 -48.62 26.53
C LYS A 249 18.65 -47.66 27.08
N PRO A 250 18.77 -46.34 26.90
CA PRO A 250 17.61 -45.48 26.98
C PRO A 250 16.70 -45.92 25.83
N VAL A 251 15.48 -46.34 26.17
CA VAL A 251 14.42 -46.55 25.19
C VAL A 251 14.12 -45.18 24.59
N GLU A 252 14.71 -44.88 23.43
CA GLU A 252 14.35 -43.70 22.63
C GLU A 252 12.92 -43.90 22.09
N PRO A 253 12.05 -42.88 22.17
CA PRO A 253 10.69 -43.01 21.66
C PRO A 253 10.66 -42.99 20.11
N ALA A 254 10.53 -44.19 19.55
CA ALA A 254 9.45 -44.63 18.65
C ALA A 254 9.22 -44.01 17.25
N VAL A 255 9.98 -43.00 16.78
CA VAL A 255 9.82 -42.50 15.39
C VAL A 255 11.06 -42.81 14.55
N SER A 256 10.97 -43.86 13.72
CA SER A 256 12.03 -44.18 12.76
C SER A 256 11.97 -43.25 11.54
N PRO A 257 13.11 -42.92 10.91
CA PRO A 257 13.12 -42.17 9.65
C PRO A 257 12.31 -42.86 8.54
N GLU A 258 12.04 -44.15 8.67
CA GLU A 258 11.17 -44.91 7.78
C GLU A 258 9.69 -44.51 7.90
N GLN A 259 9.19 -44.21 9.11
CA GLN A 259 7.83 -43.71 9.29
C GLN A 259 7.62 -42.35 8.60
N LEU A 260 8.64 -41.48 8.64
CA LEU A 260 8.62 -40.20 7.92
C LEU A 260 8.56 -40.43 6.39
N ARG A 261 9.37 -41.36 5.87
CA ARG A 261 9.35 -41.76 4.46
C ARG A 261 7.99 -42.30 4.03
N ASP A 262 7.38 -43.13 4.85
CA ASP A 262 6.10 -43.75 4.55
C ASP A 262 4.95 -42.75 4.58
N CYS A 263 4.95 -41.79 5.51
CA CYS A 263 4.02 -40.66 5.50
C CYS A 263 4.13 -39.84 4.20
N LEU A 264 5.35 -39.49 3.79
CA LEU A 264 5.58 -38.73 2.55
C LEU A 264 5.20 -39.54 1.30
N ARG A 265 5.44 -40.85 1.29
CA ARG A 265 5.04 -41.77 0.23
C ARG A 265 3.52 -41.86 0.12
N ASN A 266 2.82 -42.02 1.24
CA ASN A 266 1.36 -42.09 1.29
C ASN A 266 0.74 -40.77 0.84
N LEU A 267 1.32 -39.62 1.25
CA LEU A 267 0.88 -38.30 0.80
C LEU A 267 1.02 -38.16 -0.72
N LYS A 268 2.16 -38.57 -1.29
CA LYS A 268 2.38 -38.57 -2.75
C LYS A 268 1.46 -39.56 -3.49
N LYS A 269 1.13 -40.70 -2.87
CA LYS A 269 0.28 -41.75 -3.44
C LYS A 269 -1.21 -41.38 -3.44
N ASN A 270 -1.69 -40.70 -2.41
CA ASN A 270 -3.09 -40.33 -2.24
C ASN A 270 -3.49 -39.13 -3.10
N TYR A 271 -2.53 -38.26 -3.45
CA TYR A 271 -2.75 -37.04 -4.23
C TYR A 271 -1.98 -37.05 -5.56
N LYS A 272 -1.89 -38.22 -6.22
CA LYS A 272 -1.17 -38.37 -7.51
C LYS A 272 -1.69 -37.40 -8.59
N ASP A 273 -3.01 -37.20 -8.63
CA ASP A 273 -3.67 -36.34 -9.61
C ASP A 273 -3.38 -34.86 -9.38
N ASP A 274 -3.03 -34.48 -8.14
CA ASP A 274 -2.78 -33.11 -7.70
C ASP A 274 -1.31 -32.92 -7.27
N THR A 275 -0.37 -33.34 -8.13
CA THR A 275 1.08 -33.28 -7.86
C THR A 275 1.56 -31.85 -7.50
N ALA A 276 0.92 -30.81 -8.03
CA ALA A 276 1.21 -29.41 -7.69
C ALA A 276 0.89 -29.09 -6.21
N LYS A 277 -0.22 -29.60 -5.68
CA LYS A 277 -0.59 -29.43 -4.26
C LYS A 277 0.37 -30.17 -3.34
N VAL A 278 0.76 -31.40 -3.72
CA VAL A 278 1.77 -32.19 -2.99
C VAL A 278 3.11 -31.47 -2.94
N THR A 279 3.54 -30.88 -4.06
CA THR A 279 4.80 -30.14 -4.15
C THR A 279 4.77 -28.89 -3.25
N ARG A 280 3.67 -28.14 -3.25
CA ARG A 280 3.47 -26.98 -2.36
C ARG A 280 3.46 -27.39 -0.88
N ALA A 281 2.86 -28.53 -0.56
CA ALA A 281 2.86 -29.07 0.80
C ALA A 281 4.29 -29.40 1.27
N PHE A 282 5.07 -30.11 0.46
CA PHE A 282 6.46 -30.44 0.77
C PHE A 282 7.33 -29.20 0.94
N GLN A 283 7.14 -28.17 0.10
CA GLN A 283 7.82 -26.88 0.27
C GLN A 283 7.52 -26.22 1.61
N ILE A 284 6.26 -26.22 2.04
CA ILE A 284 5.85 -25.63 3.32
C ILE A 284 6.38 -26.45 4.49
N LEU A 285 6.31 -27.78 4.43
CA LEU A 285 6.88 -28.68 5.43
C LEU A 285 8.39 -28.45 5.59
N LEU A 286 9.12 -28.37 4.47
CA LEU A 286 10.55 -28.07 4.47
C LEU A 286 10.85 -26.69 5.07
N LYS A 287 10.03 -25.68 4.75
CA LYS A 287 10.16 -24.32 5.31
C LYS A 287 9.98 -24.31 6.82
N ILE A 288 8.97 -25.04 7.32
CA ILE A 288 8.70 -25.17 8.77
C ILE A 288 9.89 -25.80 9.47
N ILE A 289 10.35 -26.96 8.99
CA ILE A 289 11.50 -27.68 9.57
C ILE A 289 12.76 -26.80 9.53
N ALA A 290 13.05 -26.18 8.39
CA ALA A 290 14.24 -25.33 8.22
C ALA A 290 14.22 -24.12 9.15
N ASN A 291 13.05 -23.52 9.41
CA ASN A 291 12.94 -22.39 10.33
C ASN A 291 13.23 -22.81 11.78
N ILE A 292 12.75 -23.99 12.20
CA ILE A 292 13.01 -24.54 13.54
C ILE A 292 14.48 -24.92 13.69
N VAL A 293 15.07 -25.61 12.71
CA VAL A 293 16.48 -26.00 12.75
C VAL A 293 17.39 -24.77 12.82
N LYS A 294 17.03 -23.68 12.14
CA LYS A 294 17.79 -22.42 12.20
C LYS A 294 17.64 -21.68 13.53
N ASN A 295 16.44 -21.69 14.12
CA ASN A 295 16.12 -20.93 15.33
C ASN A 295 15.26 -21.77 16.29
N PRO A 296 15.84 -22.76 17.00
CA PRO A 296 15.07 -23.70 17.82
C PRO A 296 14.47 -23.06 19.08
N GLU A 297 15.08 -21.99 19.59
CA GLU A 297 14.61 -21.28 20.79
C GLU A 297 13.36 -20.43 20.54
N GLU A 298 13.13 -20.02 19.29
CA GLU A 298 12.12 -19.02 18.97
C GLU A 298 10.71 -19.61 18.88
N GLU A 299 9.82 -19.19 19.78
CA GLU A 299 8.48 -19.77 19.91
C GLU A 299 7.59 -19.54 18.69
N LYS A 300 7.81 -18.43 17.95
CA LYS A 300 7.04 -18.12 16.74
C LYS A 300 7.18 -19.19 15.66
N PHE A 301 8.32 -19.89 15.59
CA PHE A 301 8.56 -20.95 14.62
C PHE A 301 8.13 -22.33 15.12
N ARG A 302 7.96 -22.47 16.45
CA ARG A 302 7.41 -23.68 17.07
C ARG A 302 5.89 -23.69 17.12
N ARG A 303 5.22 -22.59 16.78
CA ARG A 303 3.77 -22.45 16.80
C ARG A 303 3.23 -22.17 15.41
N ILE A 304 2.32 -23.02 14.95
CA ILE A 304 1.68 -22.92 13.64
C ILE A 304 0.17 -22.81 13.84
N ARG A 305 -0.46 -21.84 13.16
CA ARG A 305 -1.92 -21.65 13.17
C ARG A 305 -2.57 -22.57 12.14
N LEU A 306 -3.44 -23.48 12.57
CA LEU A 306 -4.18 -24.37 11.66
C LEU A 306 -5.16 -23.61 10.77
N ASN A 307 -5.70 -22.48 11.26
CA ASN A 307 -6.62 -21.63 10.52
C ASN A 307 -5.96 -20.75 9.44
N ASN A 308 -4.62 -20.69 9.39
CA ASN A 308 -3.94 -19.91 8.36
C ASN A 308 -4.28 -20.51 6.98
N PRO A 309 -4.81 -19.71 6.02
CA PRO A 309 -5.28 -20.23 4.75
C PRO A 309 -4.17 -20.93 3.95
N VAL A 310 -2.94 -20.42 4.00
CA VAL A 310 -1.79 -21.01 3.29
C VAL A 310 -1.44 -22.38 3.85
N PHE A 311 -1.44 -22.51 5.17
CA PHE A 311 -1.17 -23.78 5.85
C PHE A 311 -2.33 -24.76 5.65
N LYS A 312 -3.57 -24.30 5.83
CA LYS A 312 -4.79 -25.11 5.70
C LYS A 312 -4.96 -25.67 4.29
N GLU A 313 -4.78 -24.84 3.26
CA GLU A 313 -4.91 -25.27 1.86
C GLU A 313 -3.84 -26.28 1.46
N SER A 314 -2.61 -26.11 1.97
CA SER A 314 -1.46 -26.89 1.47
C SER A 314 -1.12 -28.11 2.31
N VAL A 315 -1.07 -28.00 3.64
CA VAL A 315 -0.63 -29.10 4.54
C VAL A 315 -1.79 -29.59 5.41
N GLY A 316 -2.67 -28.68 5.84
CA GLY A 316 -3.79 -29.01 6.73
C GLY A 316 -4.95 -29.75 6.05
N SER A 317 -5.14 -29.59 4.75
CA SER A 317 -6.16 -30.27 3.94
C SER A 317 -5.70 -31.64 3.45
N LEU A 318 -4.38 -31.88 3.41
CA LEU A 318 -3.79 -33.11 2.89
C LEU A 318 -3.69 -34.15 4.00
N GLN A 319 -4.27 -35.31 3.75
CA GLN A 319 -4.13 -36.48 4.61
C GLN A 319 -2.65 -36.90 4.67
N GLY A 320 -2.10 -37.02 5.89
CA GLY A 320 -0.68 -37.26 6.13
C GLY A 320 0.17 -36.01 6.34
N GLY A 321 -0.31 -34.80 6.01
CA GLY A 321 0.46 -33.56 6.18
C GLY A 321 0.63 -33.16 7.64
N VAL A 322 -0.46 -33.22 8.41
CA VAL A 322 -0.45 -32.96 9.87
C VAL A 322 0.21 -34.11 10.63
N GLU A 323 -0.06 -35.36 10.21
CA GLU A 323 0.55 -36.57 10.79
C GLU A 323 2.09 -36.52 10.69
N PHE A 324 2.61 -36.08 9.54
CA PHE A 324 4.06 -35.89 9.36
C PHE A 324 4.64 -34.89 10.37
N LEU A 325 3.94 -33.77 10.63
CA LEU A 325 4.39 -32.81 11.64
C LEU A 325 4.32 -33.39 13.06
N GLU A 326 3.29 -34.20 13.36
CA GLU A 326 3.19 -34.91 14.63
C GLU A 326 4.36 -35.87 14.84
N LEU A 327 4.78 -36.60 13.80
CA LEU A 327 5.98 -37.45 13.81
C LEU A 327 7.27 -36.65 14.01
N CYS A 328 7.34 -35.41 13.50
CA CYS A 328 8.47 -34.51 13.77
C CYS A 328 8.49 -33.95 15.21
N GLY A 329 7.45 -34.21 16.02
CA GLY A 329 7.36 -33.78 17.42
C GLY A 329 6.40 -32.62 17.68
N PHE A 330 5.60 -32.21 16.69
CA PHE A 330 4.53 -31.25 16.92
C PHE A 330 3.34 -31.88 17.65
N MET A 331 2.65 -31.07 18.46
CA MET A 331 1.44 -31.47 19.18
C MET A 331 0.26 -30.62 18.71
N LYS A 332 -0.82 -31.27 18.29
CA LYS A 332 -2.05 -30.61 17.88
C LYS A 332 -2.86 -30.21 19.11
N LEU A 333 -2.97 -28.90 19.33
CA LEU A 333 -3.86 -28.33 20.35
C LEU A 333 -5.24 -28.11 19.72
N THR A 334 -6.11 -29.12 19.85
CA THR A 334 -7.48 -29.11 19.33
C THR A 334 -8.33 -27.97 19.89
N ILE A 335 -8.04 -27.54 21.12
CA ILE A 335 -8.79 -26.48 21.83
C ILE A 335 -8.49 -25.09 21.25
N SER A 336 -7.25 -24.82 20.83
CA SER A 336 -6.84 -23.48 20.38
C SER A 336 -6.66 -23.36 18.87
N GLY A 337 -6.69 -24.48 18.12
CA GLY A 337 -6.45 -24.48 16.68
C GLY A 337 -4.98 -24.20 16.32
N TYR A 338 -4.06 -24.49 17.24
CA TYR A 338 -2.61 -24.36 17.03
C TYR A 338 -1.94 -25.73 17.01
N LEU A 339 -0.87 -25.82 16.23
CA LEU A 339 0.08 -26.91 16.25
C LEU A 339 1.37 -26.39 16.90
N VAL A 340 1.78 -26.98 18.01
CA VAL A 340 2.87 -26.46 18.86
C VAL A 340 3.93 -27.53 19.09
N MET A 341 5.20 -27.17 18.92
CA MET A 341 6.33 -28.02 19.28
C MET A 341 6.89 -27.59 20.65
N PRO A 342 6.78 -28.43 21.69
CA PRO A 342 7.41 -28.17 23.00
C PRO A 342 8.93 -28.16 22.90
N LYS A 343 9.61 -27.38 23.75
CA LYS A 343 11.07 -27.31 23.81
C LYS A 343 11.71 -28.68 24.06
N ASP A 344 11.08 -29.47 24.93
CA ASP A 344 11.60 -30.78 25.36
C ASP A 344 11.53 -31.85 24.27
N LYS A 345 10.76 -31.59 23.20
CA LYS A 345 10.57 -32.52 22.08
C LYS A 345 11.39 -32.14 20.84
N ILE A 346 12.24 -31.12 20.91
CA ILE A 346 13.07 -30.71 19.78
C ILE A 346 14.21 -31.71 19.61
N ASN A 347 14.08 -32.62 18.65
CA ASN A 347 15.15 -33.52 18.25
C ASN A 347 15.77 -33.03 16.93
N MET A 348 16.94 -32.40 17.03
CA MET A 348 17.64 -31.83 15.87
C MET A 348 18.07 -32.90 14.86
N ALA A 349 18.43 -34.10 15.31
CA ALA A 349 18.79 -35.19 14.41
C ALA A 349 17.58 -35.66 13.60
N LEU A 350 16.43 -35.83 14.26
CA LEU A 350 15.17 -36.18 13.61
C LEU A 350 14.70 -35.10 12.64
N LEU A 351 14.77 -33.82 13.02
CA LEU A 351 14.37 -32.70 12.16
C LEU A 351 15.26 -32.56 10.93
N ASN A 352 16.58 -32.73 11.09
CA ASN A 352 17.49 -32.74 9.95
C ASN A 352 17.23 -33.93 9.02
N ALA A 353 17.00 -35.13 9.57
CA ALA A 353 16.61 -36.29 8.77
C ALA A 353 15.30 -36.04 8.03
N ALA A 354 14.26 -35.54 8.72
CA ALA A 354 12.98 -35.20 8.12
C ALA A 354 13.12 -34.18 6.98
N GLY A 355 13.97 -33.16 7.14
CA GLY A 355 14.26 -32.18 6.08
C GLY A 355 14.89 -32.82 4.84
N VAL A 356 15.85 -33.72 5.02
CA VAL A 356 16.49 -34.47 3.93
C VAL A 356 15.49 -35.39 3.22
N GLU A 357 14.61 -36.06 3.97
CA GLU A 357 13.58 -36.93 3.40
C GLU A 357 12.55 -36.15 2.57
N VAL A 358 12.09 -35.00 3.07
CA VAL A 358 11.17 -34.12 2.32
C VAL A 358 11.82 -33.59 1.05
N ALA A 359 13.08 -33.15 1.13
CA ALA A 359 13.82 -32.69 -0.04
C ALA A 359 14.00 -33.82 -1.07
N SER A 360 14.35 -35.02 -0.59
CA SER A 360 14.45 -36.22 -1.43
C SER A 360 13.11 -36.59 -2.07
N ALA A 361 11.98 -36.40 -1.38
CA ALA A 361 10.65 -36.66 -1.91
C ALA A 361 10.22 -35.70 -3.03
N MET A 362 10.73 -34.47 -2.98
CA MET A 362 10.53 -33.44 -4.00
C MET A 362 11.40 -33.67 -5.23
N GLU A 363 12.70 -33.96 -5.03
CA GLU A 363 13.66 -34.13 -6.12
C GLU A 363 13.53 -35.48 -6.82
N ASN A 364 13.15 -36.54 -6.09
CA ASN A 364 13.09 -37.90 -6.62
C ASN A 364 11.66 -38.25 -7.12
N PRO A 365 11.47 -38.46 -8.44
CA PRO A 365 10.19 -38.92 -8.99
C PRO A 365 9.76 -40.28 -8.44
N TYR A 366 10.72 -41.15 -8.13
CA TYR A 366 10.51 -42.52 -7.63
C TYR A 366 10.57 -42.65 -6.11
N PHE A 367 10.44 -41.53 -5.38
CA PHE A 367 10.47 -41.54 -3.93
C PHE A 367 9.49 -42.58 -3.33
N GLY A 368 10.04 -43.54 -2.57
CA GLY A 368 9.27 -44.61 -1.96
C GLY A 368 8.85 -45.75 -2.89
N LEU A 369 9.43 -45.91 -4.09
CA LEU A 369 9.22 -47.11 -4.92
C LEU A 369 10.24 -48.23 -4.66
N LEU A 370 11.34 -47.94 -3.95
CA LEU A 370 12.47 -48.86 -3.77
C LEU A 370 12.69 -49.36 -2.33
N SER A 371 11.92 -48.88 -1.36
CA SER A 371 12.02 -49.41 0.02
C SER A 371 11.13 -50.64 0.13
N LYS A 372 11.77 -51.81 0.19
CA LYS A 372 11.16 -53.13 0.43
C LYS A 372 10.72 -53.29 1.86
#